data_AF-A0A4Y8CH30-F1
#
_entry.id   AF-A0A4Y8CH30-F1
#
_cell.length_a   1.000
_cell.length_b   1.000
_cell.length_c   1.000
_cell.angle_alpha   90.00
_cell.angle_beta   90.00
_cell.angle_gamma   90.00
#
_symmetry.space_group_name_H-M   'P 1'
#
loop_
_entity.id
_entity.type
_entity.pdbx_description
1 polymer ?
#
loop_
_entity_poly.entity_id
_entity_poly.type
_entity_poly.pdbx_seq_one_letter_code
_entity_poly.pdbx_strand_id
1 'polypeptide(L)'
;MQNKEEKLQRKAEYEFSIGLRLTHWVRAIAIVILIGTGYYLSYVFQSPISNGEPVNFMQAKYRLVHQAVGFILIACIIFKVYLFFCDKVSAKERRSVWDIFNIKLWIEQVKFYIF
;
A
#
# COMPACT_ATOMS: atom_id res chain seq x y z
N MET A 1 24.48 -1.65 -36.65
CA MET A 1 24.42 -0.93 -35.36
C MET A 1 22.99 -0.60 -34.94
N GLN A 2 22.09 -0.23 -35.87
CA GLN A 2 20.64 -0.07 -35.63
C GLN A 2 19.97 -1.20 -34.83
N ASN A 3 20.29 -2.46 -35.11
CA ASN A 3 19.70 -3.64 -34.46
C ASN A 3 20.04 -3.76 -32.96
N LYS A 4 21.09 -3.08 -32.48
CA LYS A 4 21.46 -3.05 -31.05
C LYS A 4 20.74 -1.93 -30.30
N GLU A 5 20.49 -0.80 -30.96
CA GLU A 5 19.73 0.31 -30.40
C GLU A 5 18.23 -0.01 -30.32
N GLU A 6 17.68 -0.75 -31.28
CA GLU A 6 16.30 -1.23 -31.24
C GLU A 6 16.04 -2.17 -30.05
N LYS A 7 17.03 -2.99 -29.67
CA LYS A 7 16.97 -3.84 -28.46
C LYS A 7 17.06 -3.07 -27.15
N LEU A 8 17.61 -1.84 -27.16
CA LEU A 8 17.72 -0.97 -26.00
C LEU A 8 16.52 -0.01 -25.84
N GLN A 9 15.62 0.02 -26.83
CA GLN A 9 14.38 0.78 -26.76
C GLN A 9 13.46 0.17 -25.71
N ARG A 10 13.45 0.75 -24.51
CA ARG A 10 12.50 0.39 -23.45
C ARG A 10 11.08 0.71 -23.90
N LYS A 11 10.31 -0.31 -24.27
CA LYS A 11 8.86 -0.18 -24.43
C LYS A 11 8.21 -0.07 -23.05
N ALA A 12 7.43 0.99 -22.84
CA ALA A 12 6.56 1.10 -21.67
C ALA A 12 5.40 0.10 -21.81
N GLU A 13 5.41 -0.97 -21.02
CA GLU A 13 4.30 -1.92 -20.93
C GLU A 13 3.32 -1.43 -19.85
N TYR A 14 2.03 -1.40 -20.18
CA TYR A 14 1.00 -0.99 -19.23
C TYR A 14 0.68 -2.16 -18.29
N GLU A 15 1.44 -2.29 -17.21
CA GLU A 15 1.27 -3.41 -16.26
C GLU A 15 0.19 -3.15 -15.20
N PHE A 16 0.00 -1.89 -14.78
CA PHE A 16 -0.94 -1.55 -13.71
C PHE A 16 -2.20 -0.88 -14.24
N SER A 17 -3.34 -1.57 -14.08
CA SER A 17 -4.66 -1.01 -14.33
C SER A 17 -4.94 0.22 -13.45
N ILE A 18 -5.84 1.09 -13.92
CA ILE A 18 -6.19 2.30 -13.17
C ILE A 18 -6.81 1.97 -11.80
N GLY A 19 -7.57 0.87 -11.70
CA GLY A 19 -8.12 0.38 -10.43
C GLY A 19 -7.05 -0.07 -9.45
N LEU A 20 -5.98 -0.74 -9.92
CA LEU A 20 -4.83 -1.11 -9.09
C LEU A 20 -4.09 0.12 -8.55
N ARG A 21 -3.95 1.17 -9.36
CA ARG A 21 -3.30 2.42 -8.93
C ARG A 21 -4.15 3.16 -7.91
N LEU A 22 -5.46 3.25 -8.15
CA LEU A 22 -6.39 3.92 -7.23
C LEU A 22 -6.40 3.22 -5.87
N THR A 23 -6.55 1.89 -5.85
CA THR A 23 -6.54 1.11 -4.60
C THR A 23 -5.19 1.13 -3.89
N HIS A 24 -4.08 1.32 -4.62
CA HIS A 24 -2.76 1.58 -4.03
C HIS A 24 -2.72 2.94 -3.30
N TRP A 25 -3.16 4.02 -3.94
CA TRP A 25 -3.18 5.35 -3.31
C TRP A 25 -4.15 5.43 -2.13
N VAL A 26 -5.33 4.81 -2.24
CA VAL A 26 -6.29 4.71 -1.13
C VAL A 26 -5.64 4.01 0.07
N ARG A 27 -4.91 2.92 -0.16
CA ARG A 27 -4.18 2.22 0.92
C ARG A 27 -3.10 3.09 1.54
N ALA A 28 -2.31 3.82 0.74
CA ALA A 28 -1.27 4.71 1.24
C ALA A 28 -1.86 5.80 2.16
N ILE A 29 -2.94 6.46 1.73
CA ILE A 29 -3.64 7.48 2.51
C ILE A 29 -4.26 6.87 3.77
N ALA A 30 -4.91 5.71 3.66
CA ALA A 30 -5.53 5.02 4.79
C ALA A 30 -4.50 4.68 5.88
N ILE A 31 -3.31 4.19 5.50
CA ILE A 31 -2.23 3.88 6.44
C ILE A 31 -1.78 5.14 7.20
N VAL A 32 -1.58 6.26 6.51
CA VAL A 32 -1.18 7.53 7.14
C VAL A 32 -2.22 7.98 8.18
N ILE A 33 -3.51 7.93 7.84
CA ILE A 33 -4.59 8.30 8.76
C ILE A 33 -4.66 7.33 9.94
N LEU A 34 -4.54 6.02 9.70
CA LEU A 34 -4.57 5.00 10.75
C LEU A 34 -3.40 5.14 11.72
N ILE A 35 -2.20 5.47 11.23
CA ILE A 35 -1.04 5.75 12.09
C ILE A 35 -1.33 6.97 12.97
N GLY A 36 -1.77 8.10 12.37
CA GLY A 36 -2.03 9.33 13.13
C GLY A 36 -3.14 9.17 14.18
N THR A 37 -4.25 8.56 13.79
CA THR A 37 -5.39 8.30 14.70
C THR A 37 -5.07 7.21 15.72
N GLY A 38 -4.33 6.16 15.34
CA GLY A 38 -3.90 5.09 16.23
C GLY A 38 -2.93 5.59 17.29
N TYR A 39 -1.99 6.45 16.90
CA TYR A 39 -1.08 7.12 17.83
C TYR A 39 -1.84 8.00 18.83
N TYR A 40 -2.87 8.73 18.38
CA TYR A 40 -3.73 9.50 19.30
C TYR A 40 -4.47 8.61 20.32
N LEU A 41 -4.94 7.43 19.88
CA LEU A 41 -5.66 6.48 20.74
C LEU A 41 -4.74 5.82 21.77
N SER A 42 -3.46 5.57 21.45
CA SER A 42 -2.49 5.02 22.41
C SER A 42 -1.91 6.08 23.34
N TYR A 43 -1.67 7.28 22.81
CA TYR A 43 -1.12 8.42 23.54
C TYR A 43 -1.86 9.70 23.16
N VAL A 44 -2.59 10.26 24.15
CA VAL A 44 -3.44 11.44 23.95
C VAL A 44 -2.58 12.70 23.87
N PHE A 45 -2.13 13.05 22.66
CA PHE A 45 -1.31 14.24 22.42
C PHE A 45 -2.12 15.53 22.19
N GLN A 46 -3.44 15.42 21.99
CA GLN A 46 -4.34 16.57 21.79
C GLN A 46 -5.48 16.53 22.80
N SER A 47 -5.67 17.62 23.55
CA SER A 47 -6.75 17.77 24.53
C SER A 47 -7.92 18.58 23.96
N PRO A 48 -9.18 18.23 24.29
CA PRO A 48 -10.34 18.99 23.83
C PRO A 48 -10.37 20.37 24.50
N ILE A 49 -10.98 21.35 23.83
CA ILE A 49 -11.18 22.69 24.40
C ILE A 49 -12.16 22.56 25.56
N SER A 50 -11.79 23.08 26.74
CA SER A 50 -12.65 23.04 27.92
C SER A 50 -13.95 23.80 27.66
N ASN A 51 -15.08 23.14 27.94
CA ASN A 51 -16.42 23.73 27.91
C ASN A 51 -17.17 23.34 29.19
N GLY A 52 -18.24 24.09 29.53
CA GLY A 52 -19.06 23.79 30.71
C GLY A 52 -20.03 22.62 30.52
N GLU A 53 -20.09 22.05 29.33
CA GLU A 53 -21.06 21.03 28.93
C GLU A 53 -20.37 19.73 28.53
N PRO A 54 -20.90 18.55 28.89
CA PRO A 54 -20.28 17.25 28.60
C PRO A 54 -20.47 16.80 27.13
N VAL A 55 -20.26 17.70 26.17
CA VAL A 55 -20.45 17.47 24.72
C VAL A 55 -19.13 17.24 23.96
N ASN A 56 -18.01 17.16 24.69
CA ASN A 56 -16.69 16.96 24.13
C ASN A 56 -16.39 15.47 23.88
N PHE A 57 -16.62 15.02 22.64
CA PHE A 57 -16.43 13.62 22.23
C PHE A 57 -15.15 13.39 21.41
N MET A 58 -14.06 14.10 21.71
CA MET A 58 -12.86 14.06 20.85
C MET A 58 -12.28 12.65 20.72
N GLN A 59 -12.14 11.91 21.82
CA GLN A 59 -11.70 10.51 21.80
C GLN A 59 -12.60 9.61 20.94
N ALA A 60 -13.92 9.79 21.04
CA ALA A 60 -14.87 9.02 20.23
C ALA A 60 -14.78 9.36 18.74
N LYS A 61 -14.51 10.63 18.40
CA LYS A 61 -14.30 11.06 17.00
C LYS A 61 -13.06 10.42 16.39
N TYR A 62 -11.92 10.40 17.10
CA TYR A 62 -10.71 9.72 16.62
C TYR A 62 -10.92 8.22 16.43
N ARG A 63 -11.61 7.57 17.37
CA ARG A 63 -12.00 6.16 17.27
C ARG A 63 -12.86 5.91 16.02
N LEU A 64 -13.92 6.70 15.83
CA LEU A 64 -14.79 6.57 14.66
C LEU A 64 -14.00 6.64 13.34
N VAL A 65 -13.11 7.62 13.20
CA VAL A 65 -12.27 7.76 12.00
C VAL A 65 -11.34 6.53 11.85
N HIS A 66 -10.70 6.09 12.94
CA HIS A 66 -9.79 4.94 12.91
C HIS A 66 -10.50 3.66 12.46
N GLN A 67 -11.66 3.33 13.05
CA GLN A 67 -12.43 2.16 12.63
C GLN A 67 -12.93 2.28 11.18
N ALA A 68 -13.51 3.42 10.79
CA ALA A 68 -14.04 3.61 9.44
C ALA A 68 -12.95 3.46 8.37
N VAL A 69 -11.80 4.10 8.57
CA VAL A 69 -10.65 3.98 7.64
C VAL A 69 -10.04 2.58 7.70
N GLY A 70 -10.06 1.92 8.86
CA GLY A 70 -9.67 0.52 9.01
C GLY A 70 -10.48 -0.41 8.12
N PHE A 71 -11.81 -0.25 8.08
CA PHE A 71 -12.66 -1.03 7.17
C PHE A 71 -12.37 -0.76 5.70
N ILE A 72 -12.07 0.49 5.32
CA ILE A 72 -11.66 0.84 3.95
C ILE A 72 -10.35 0.14 3.58
N LEU A 73 -9.37 0.13 4.49
CA LEU A 73 -8.09 -0.56 4.28
C LEU A 73 -8.30 -2.07 4.12
N ILE A 74 -9.11 -2.68 4.98
CA ILE A 74 -9.45 -4.11 4.91
C ILE A 74 -10.09 -4.44 3.55
N ALA A 75 -11.07 -3.65 3.10
CA ALA A 75 -11.71 -3.85 1.79
C ALA A 75 -10.68 -3.76 0.64
N CYS A 76 -9.76 -2.79 0.68
CA CYS A 76 -8.70 -2.67 -0.31
C CYS A 76 -7.74 -3.88 -0.32
N ILE A 77 -7.42 -4.41 0.87
CA ILE A 77 -6.57 -5.61 1.00
C ILE A 77 -7.29 -6.83 0.42
N ILE A 78 -8.57 -7.05 0.78
CA ILE A 78 -9.38 -8.15 0.24
C ILE A 78 -9.42 -8.07 -1.29
N PHE A 79 -9.64 -6.88 -1.85
CA PHE A 79 -9.62 -6.68 -3.30
C PHE A 79 -8.27 -7.04 -3.94
N LYS A 80 -7.14 -6.65 -3.32
CA LYS A 80 -5.81 -7.00 -3.85
C LYS A 80 -5.53 -8.50 -3.73
N VAL A 81 -5.97 -9.14 -2.64
CA VAL A 81 -5.87 -10.61 -2.48
C VAL A 81 -6.70 -11.32 -3.55
N TYR A 82 -7.92 -10.86 -3.82
CA TYR A 82 -8.75 -11.37 -4.91
C TYR A 82 -8.02 -11.28 -6.27
N LEU A 83 -7.46 -10.11 -6.61
CA LEU A 83 -6.71 -9.96 -7.85
C LEU A 83 -5.47 -10.86 -7.88
N PHE A 84 -4.77 -11.02 -6.76
CA PHE A 84 -3.59 -11.89 -6.69
C PHE A 84 -3.90 -13.34 -7.08
N PHE A 85 -5.11 -13.85 -6.79
CA PHE A 85 -5.51 -15.21 -7.16
C PHE A 85 -6.20 -15.29 -8.52
N CYS A 86 -7.10 -14.35 -8.83
CA CYS A 86 -7.97 -14.43 -10.01
C CYS A 86 -7.41 -13.75 -11.26
N ASP A 87 -6.47 -12.82 -11.12
CA ASP A 87 -5.93 -12.07 -12.25
C ASP A 87 -4.81 -12.84 -12.98
N LYS A 88 -4.81 -12.71 -14.31
CA LYS A 88 -3.79 -13.28 -15.21
C LYS A 88 -2.48 -12.50 -15.11
N VAL A 89 -2.52 -11.19 -14.92
CA VAL A 89 -1.31 -10.36 -14.79
C VAL A 89 -0.55 -10.72 -13.51
N SER A 90 -1.27 -10.99 -12.41
CA SER A 90 -0.69 -11.49 -11.15
C SER A 90 -0.07 -12.89 -11.26
N ALA A 91 -0.18 -13.60 -12.39
CA ALA A 91 0.59 -14.84 -12.59
C ALA A 91 2.11 -14.61 -12.57
N LYS A 92 2.57 -13.45 -13.06
CA LYS A 92 3.99 -13.04 -12.95
C LYS A 92 4.38 -12.88 -11.46
N GLU A 93 3.58 -12.17 -10.67
CA GLU A 93 3.77 -12.00 -9.20
C GLU A 93 3.80 -13.37 -8.46
N ARG A 94 2.93 -14.32 -8.83
CA ARG A 94 2.91 -15.65 -8.20
C ARG A 94 4.16 -16.46 -8.51
N ARG A 95 4.68 -16.35 -9.74
CA ARG A 95 5.92 -17.02 -10.14
C ARG A 95 7.12 -16.46 -9.38
N SER A 96 7.16 -15.14 -9.17
CA SER A 96 8.26 -14.50 -8.45
C SER A 96 8.35 -14.87 -6.97
N VAL A 97 7.31 -15.49 -6.39
CA VAL A 97 7.40 -16.05 -5.02
C VAL A 97 8.51 -17.10 -4.92
N TRP A 98 8.75 -17.85 -5.99
CA TRP A 98 9.83 -18.85 -6.01
C TRP A 98 11.22 -18.21 -6.05
N ASP A 99 11.34 -16.98 -6.55
CA ASP A 99 12.61 -16.25 -6.63
C ASP A 99 13.13 -15.87 -5.23
N ILE A 100 12.25 -15.83 -4.21
CA ILE A 100 12.61 -15.62 -2.80
C ILE A 100 13.57 -16.71 -2.31
N PHE A 101 13.46 -17.93 -2.80
CA PHE A 101 14.32 -19.05 -2.38
C PHE A 101 15.64 -19.12 -3.16
N ASN A 102 15.87 -18.25 -4.14
CA ASN A 102 17.07 -18.25 -4.97
C ASN A 102 18.08 -17.19 -4.53
N ILE A 103 18.98 -17.55 -3.60
CA ILE A 103 19.99 -16.65 -3.05
C ILE A 103 20.90 -16.00 -4.11
N LYS A 104 21.15 -16.69 -5.24
CA LYS A 104 21.97 -16.15 -6.32
C LYS A 104 21.30 -14.95 -6.97
N LEU A 105 19.98 -15.04 -7.16
CA LEU A 105 19.15 -13.98 -7.74
C LEU A 105 19.13 -12.74 -6.83
N TRP A 106 19.18 -12.92 -5.51
CA TRP A 106 19.27 -11.81 -4.56
C TRP A 106 20.58 -11.05 -4.70
N ILE A 107 21.71 -11.77 -4.80
CA ILE A 107 23.03 -11.17 -4.99
C ILE A 107 23.08 -10.40 -6.32
N GLU A 108 22.52 -10.96 -7.39
CA GLU A 108 22.41 -10.29 -8.69
C GLU A 108 21.54 -9.03 -8.61
N GLN A 109 20.38 -9.08 -7.94
CA GLN A 109 19.50 -7.94 -7.75
C GLN A 109 20.18 -6.80 -6.97
N VAL A 110 20.87 -7.14 -5.87
CA VAL A 110 21.61 -6.17 -5.05
C VAL A 110 22.73 -5.53 -5.86
N LYS A 111 23.48 -6.33 -6.63
CA LYS A 111 24.54 -5.80 -7.50
C LYS A 111 23.98 -4.83 -8.53
N PHE A 112 22.86 -5.16 -9.17
CA PHE A 112 22.22 -4.32 -10.19
C PHE A 112 21.79 -2.93 -9.67
N TYR A 113 21.42 -2.81 -8.39
CA TYR A 113 21.04 -1.52 -7.81
C TYR A 113 22.22 -0.72 -7.25
N ILE A 114 23.33 -1.38 -6.94
CA ILE A 114 24.51 -0.75 -6.31
C ILE A 114 25.61 -0.43 -7.32
N PHE A 115 25.72 -1.21 -8.41
CA PHE A 115 26.74 -1.10 -9.46
C PHE A 115 26.10 -0.94 -10.83
#